data_AF-A0A2I0UBF7-F1
#
_entry.id   AF-A0A2I0UBF7-F1
#
_cell.length_a   1.000
_cell.length_b   1.000
_cell.length_c   1.000
_cell.angle_alpha   90.00
_cell.angle_beta   90.00
_cell.angle_gamma   90.00
#
_symmetry.space_group_name_H-M   'P 1'
#
loop_
_entity.id
_entity.type
_entity.pdbx_description
1 polymer ?
#
loop_
_entity_poly.entity_id
_entity_poly.type
_entity_poly.pdbx_seq_one_letter_code
_entity_poly.pdbx_strand_id
1 'polypeptide(L)'
;MPGRQRSSEKKGQKREREHQGKVSEDWKKANVTPIFRMKDPGKIRPVSLISIPEKLMDEPILETNSTHIEGQGDQISQHAFMKRKSCLTSLKAFYNEMTGLLDKGRPVDVVYLDFKKAFDTLP
;
A
#
# COMPACT_ATOMS: atom_id res chain seq x y z
N MET A 1 -12.51 -22.25 52.11
CA MET A 1 -12.53 -21.00 51.31
C MET A 1 -11.09 -20.66 50.92
N PRO A 2 -10.60 -21.04 49.73
CA PRO A 2 -9.23 -20.71 49.32
C PRO A 2 -9.17 -19.36 48.60
N GLY A 3 -8.22 -18.54 49.04
CA GLY A 3 -8.02 -17.17 48.61
C GLY A 3 -7.62 -17.02 47.14
N ARG A 4 -8.19 -15.98 46.53
CA ARG A 4 -7.96 -15.56 45.15
C ARG A 4 -6.63 -14.79 45.06
N GLN A 5 -5.56 -15.46 44.64
CA GLN A 5 -4.33 -14.80 44.19
C GLN A 5 -3.92 -15.31 42.80
N ARG A 6 -4.10 -14.45 41.79
CA ARG A 6 -3.27 -14.31 40.58
C ARG A 6 -3.97 -13.39 39.57
N SER A 7 -3.57 -12.12 39.52
CA SER A 7 -3.87 -11.24 38.36
C SER A 7 -2.94 -10.02 38.28
N SER A 8 -2.32 -9.59 39.38
CA SER A 8 -1.43 -8.41 39.41
C SER A 8 -0.05 -8.66 38.78
N GLU A 9 0.50 -9.87 38.88
CA GLU A 9 1.87 -10.17 38.44
C GLU A 9 2.05 -10.22 36.91
N LYS A 10 0.97 -10.52 36.17
CA LYS A 10 0.97 -10.46 34.70
C LYS A 10 0.95 -9.04 34.13
N LYS A 11 0.54 -8.03 34.92
CA LYS A 11 0.52 -6.62 34.47
C LYS A 11 1.90 -5.97 34.51
N GLY A 12 2.74 -6.34 35.48
CA GLY A 12 4.13 -5.83 35.58
C GLY A 12 4.99 -6.32 34.42
N GLN A 13 4.93 -7.63 34.14
CA GLN A 13 5.73 -8.26 33.09
C GLN A 13 5.30 -7.89 31.66
N LYS A 14 4.11 -7.30 31.48
CA LYS A 14 3.66 -6.76 30.18
C LYS A 14 4.29 -5.40 29.88
N ARG A 15 4.51 -4.57 30.92
CA ARG A 15 5.08 -3.21 30.77
C ARG A 15 6.58 -3.22 30.50
N GLU A 16 7.33 -4.17 31.08
CA GLU A 16 8.79 -4.26 30.87
C GLU A 16 9.20 -4.70 29.45
N ARG A 17 8.30 -5.32 28.67
CA ARG A 17 8.62 -5.78 27.30
C ARG A 17 8.62 -4.66 26.26
N GLU A 18 8.06 -3.50 26.58
CA GLU A 18 7.90 -2.39 25.63
C GLU A 18 9.24 -1.69 25.30
N HIS A 19 10.30 -1.89 26.10
CA HIS A 19 11.63 -1.30 25.87
C HIS A 19 12.60 -2.16 25.03
N GLN A 20 12.20 -3.36 24.58
CA GLN A 20 13.07 -4.27 23.81
C GLN A 20 12.83 -4.26 22.30
N GLY A 21 12.04 -3.31 21.76
CA GLY A 21 11.66 -3.30 20.34
C GLY A 21 10.87 -4.55 19.90
N LYS A 22 10.35 -5.31 20.86
CA LYS A 22 9.65 -6.58 20.60
C LYS A 22 8.16 -6.32 20.39
N VAL A 23 7.72 -6.44 19.15
CA VAL A 23 6.31 -6.28 18.75
C VAL A 23 5.46 -7.43 19.31
N SER A 24 4.27 -7.11 19.82
CA SER A 24 3.30 -8.09 20.34
C SER A 24 2.87 -9.08 19.25
N GLU A 25 2.61 -10.34 19.61
CA GLU A 25 2.10 -11.34 18.67
C GLU A 25 0.75 -10.94 18.06
N ASP A 26 -0.07 -10.18 18.79
CA ASP A 26 -1.35 -9.68 18.28
C ASP A 26 -1.16 -8.66 17.13
N TRP A 27 -0.04 -7.93 17.13
CA TRP A 27 0.30 -6.97 16.07
C TRP A 27 0.89 -7.65 14.83
N LYS A 28 1.20 -8.95 14.90
CA LYS A 28 1.69 -9.73 13.77
C LYS A 28 0.55 -10.41 13.00
N LYS A 29 -0.69 -10.32 13.49
CA LYS A 29 -1.86 -10.97 12.88
C LYS A 29 -2.67 -9.94 12.09
N ALA A 30 -2.85 -10.19 10.80
CA ALA A 30 -3.72 -9.39 9.96
C ALA A 30 -5.18 -9.84 10.07
N ASN A 31 -6.11 -8.89 10.18
CA ASN A 31 -7.54 -9.18 10.05
C ASN A 31 -7.93 -9.07 8.56
N VAL A 32 -8.15 -10.19 7.88
CA VAL A 32 -8.35 -10.21 6.43
C VAL A 32 -9.84 -10.28 6.10
N THR A 33 -10.33 -9.29 5.34
CA THR A 33 -11.71 -9.26 4.86
C THR A 33 -11.74 -9.43 3.34
N PRO A 34 -12.56 -10.32 2.78
CA PRO A 34 -12.70 -10.45 1.34
C PRO A 34 -13.46 -9.25 0.75
N ILE A 35 -12.93 -8.66 -0.32
CA ILE A 35 -13.63 -7.65 -1.10
C ILE A 35 -14.06 -8.27 -2.44
N PHE A 36 -15.36 -8.20 -2.71
CA PHE A 36 -15.97 -8.66 -3.96
C PHE A 36 -15.77 -7.63 -5.06
N ARG A 37 -15.28 -8.06 -6.23
CA ARG A 37 -15.19 -7.21 -7.43
C ARG A 37 -16.52 -7.23 -8.16
N MET A 38 -17.07 -6.05 -8.45
CA MET A 38 -18.40 -5.90 -9.07
C MET A 38 -18.58 -6.58 -10.44
N LYS A 39 -17.50 -6.75 -11.22
CA LYS A 39 -17.58 -7.24 -12.60
C LYS A 39 -17.23 -8.73 -12.77
N ASP A 40 -16.71 -9.39 -11.75
CA ASP A 40 -16.16 -10.74 -11.90
C ASP A 40 -16.25 -11.52 -10.56
N PRO A 41 -17.39 -12.19 -10.27
CA PRO A 41 -17.66 -12.78 -8.96
C PRO A 41 -16.68 -13.88 -8.52
N GLY A 42 -15.88 -14.43 -9.45
CA GLY A 42 -14.87 -15.45 -9.17
C GLY A 42 -13.49 -14.93 -8.69
N LYS A 43 -13.26 -13.61 -8.62
CA LYS A 43 -11.96 -13.03 -8.25
C LYS A 43 -12.04 -12.18 -6.98
N ILE A 44 -12.09 -12.86 -5.85
CA ILE A 44 -12.01 -12.23 -4.51
C ILE A 44 -10.57 -11.73 -4.29
N ARG A 45 -10.44 -10.48 -3.83
CA ARG A 45 -9.15 -9.96 -3.33
C ARG A 45 -9.21 -9.92 -1.79
N PRO A 46 -8.35 -10.66 -1.08
CA PRO A 46 -8.21 -10.46 0.35
C PRO A 46 -7.61 -9.08 0.60
N VAL A 47 -8.18 -8.31 1.53
CA VAL A 47 -7.59 -7.06 2.02
C VAL A 47 -7.40 -7.17 3.52
N SER A 48 -6.19 -6.92 4.02
CA SER A 48 -5.91 -6.80 5.44
C SER A 48 -6.43 -5.47 5.97
N LEU A 49 -7.29 -5.52 6.97
CA LEU A 49 -7.69 -4.36 7.75
C LEU A 49 -6.49 -3.91 8.60
N ILE A 50 -6.14 -2.65 8.43
CA ILE A 50 -5.04 -1.98 9.12
C ILE A 50 -5.56 -1.49 10.48
N SER A 51 -4.78 -1.69 11.54
CA SER A 51 -5.12 -1.18 12.87
C SER A 51 -4.90 0.34 12.97
N ILE A 52 -5.58 1.04 13.89
CA ILE A 52 -5.38 2.50 14.07
C ILE A 52 -3.91 2.85 14.34
N PRO A 53 -3.17 2.13 15.22
CA PRO A 53 -1.75 2.40 15.44
C PRO A 53 -0.88 2.19 14.20
N GLU A 54 -1.12 1.13 13.44
CA GLU A 54 -0.40 0.84 12.18
C GLU A 54 -0.65 1.95 11.14
N LYS A 55 -1.91 2.38 11.00
CA LYS A 55 -2.27 3.49 10.10
C LYS A 55 -1.56 4.79 10.47
N LEU A 56 -1.41 5.07 11.76
CA LEU A 56 -0.71 6.26 12.26
C LEU A 56 0.79 6.19 12.01
N MET A 57 1.40 5.01 12.11
CA MET A 57 2.83 4.83 11.82
C MET A 57 3.13 4.88 10.32
N ASP A 58 2.20 4.45 9.47
CA ASP A 58 2.35 4.48 8.01
C ASP A 58 2.37 5.90 7.43
N GLU A 59 1.65 6.85 8.04
CA GLU A 59 1.52 8.21 7.54
C GLU A 59 2.86 8.97 7.41
N PRO A 60 3.71 9.07 8.47
CA PRO A 60 5.01 9.73 8.34
C PRO A 60 5.97 8.98 7.41
N ILE A 61 5.87 7.64 7.33
CA ILE A 61 6.66 6.82 6.40
C ILE A 61 6.28 7.16 4.96
N LEU A 62 4.97 7.21 4.67
CA LEU A 62 4.45 7.57 3.36
C LEU A 62 4.87 8.99 2.97
N GLU A 63 4.82 9.94 3.88
CA GLU A 63 5.23 11.32 3.62
C GLU A 63 6.72 11.41 3.27
N THR A 64 7.59 10.77 4.06
CA THR A 64 9.04 10.75 3.83
C THR A 64 9.39 10.08 2.50
N ASN A 65 8.75 8.95 2.18
CA ASN A 65 8.98 8.27 0.91
C ASN A 65 8.47 9.09 -0.28
N SER A 66 7.31 9.73 -0.14
CA SER A 66 6.74 10.55 -1.22
C SER A 66 7.64 11.72 -1.58
N THR A 67 8.18 12.43 -0.59
CA THR A 67 9.07 13.58 -0.84
C THR A 67 10.39 13.14 -1.46
N HIS A 68 10.93 12.00 -1.04
CA HIS A 68 12.14 11.43 -1.61
C HIS A 68 11.96 11.06 -3.09
N ILE A 69 10.89 10.32 -3.42
CA ILE A 69 10.60 9.88 -4.79
C ILE A 69 10.37 11.09 -5.72
N GLU A 70 9.71 12.15 -5.25
CA GLU A 70 9.53 13.38 -6.03
C GLU A 70 10.86 14.09 -6.36
N GLY A 71 11.84 14.03 -5.46
CA GLY A 71 13.15 14.66 -5.65
C GLY A 71 14.11 13.90 -6.55
N GLN A 72 13.89 12.60 -6.78
CA GLN A 72 14.82 11.73 -7.51
C GLN A 72 14.67 11.76 -9.03
N GLY A 73 13.61 12.38 -9.58
CA GLY A 73 13.45 12.53 -11.03
C GLY A 73 13.13 11.24 -11.82
N ASP A 74 13.20 10.07 -11.19
CA ASP A 74 13.11 8.76 -11.84
C ASP A 74 11.68 8.35 -12.29
N GLN A 75 10.65 9.15 -12.02
CA GLN A 75 9.24 8.77 -12.23
C GLN A 75 8.39 9.82 -12.97
N ILE A 76 8.93 10.42 -14.04
CA ILE A 76 8.19 11.42 -14.84
C ILE A 76 6.92 10.80 -15.47
N SER A 77 7.00 9.59 -16.01
CA SER A 77 5.86 8.90 -16.68
C SER A 77 4.92 8.18 -15.71
N GLN A 78 5.36 7.84 -14.50
CA GLN A 78 4.49 7.18 -13.52
C GLN A 78 3.46 8.18 -12.98
N HIS A 79 2.18 7.81 -13.11
CA HIS A 79 1.06 8.61 -12.61
C HIS A 79 0.36 7.99 -11.41
N ALA A 80 0.42 6.66 -11.27
CA ALA A 80 -0.17 5.96 -10.14
C ALA A 80 0.64 6.24 -8.86
N PHE A 81 -0.06 6.48 -7.76
CA PHE A 81 0.50 6.71 -6.42
C PHE A 81 1.39 7.95 -6.26
N MET A 82 1.40 8.87 -7.24
CA MET A 82 2.15 10.12 -7.16
C MET A 82 1.27 11.28 -6.70
N LYS A 83 1.79 12.18 -5.85
CA LYS A 83 1.03 13.39 -5.49
C LYS A 83 0.81 14.23 -6.74
N ARG A 84 -0.36 14.89 -6.81
CA ARG A 84 -0.77 15.79 -7.90
C ARG A 84 -0.87 15.14 -9.30
N LYS A 85 -0.73 13.81 -9.42
CA LYS A 85 -1.01 13.06 -10.66
C LYS A 85 -2.30 12.25 -10.50
N SER A 86 -3.06 12.13 -11.58
CA SER A 86 -4.33 11.41 -11.65
C SER A 86 -4.43 10.52 -12.89
N CYS A 87 -5.46 9.69 -12.94
CA CYS A 87 -5.79 8.89 -14.13
C CYS A 87 -6.01 9.79 -15.36
N LEU A 88 -6.70 10.93 -15.18
CA LEU A 88 -6.94 11.88 -16.26
C LEU A 88 -5.65 12.52 -16.78
N THR A 89 -4.73 12.92 -15.89
CA THR A 89 -3.44 13.46 -16.33
C THR A 89 -2.59 12.40 -17.02
N SER A 90 -2.66 11.14 -16.58
CA SER A 90 -1.99 10.01 -17.24
C SER A 90 -2.50 9.82 -18.66
N LEU A 91 -3.82 9.82 -18.82
CA LEU A 91 -4.46 9.66 -20.12
C LEU A 91 -4.14 10.84 -21.05
N LYS A 92 -4.17 12.06 -20.53
CA LYS A 92 -3.82 13.27 -21.28
C LYS A 92 -2.35 13.26 -21.72
N ALA A 93 -1.43 12.87 -20.84
CA ALA A 93 -0.01 12.75 -21.17
C ALA A 93 0.20 11.73 -22.30
N PHE A 94 -0.43 10.56 -22.19
CA PHE A 94 -0.39 9.52 -23.22
C PHE A 94 -0.91 10.02 -24.57
N TYR A 95 -2.10 10.64 -24.61
CA TYR A 95 -2.65 11.13 -25.87
C TYR A 95 -1.80 12.23 -26.49
N ASN A 96 -1.29 13.18 -25.69
CA ASN A 96 -0.42 14.25 -26.21
C ASN A 96 0.85 13.69 -26.86
N GLU A 97 1.42 12.62 -26.28
CA GLU A 97 2.58 11.94 -26.86
C GLU A 97 2.20 11.23 -28.17
N MET A 98 1.12 10.46 -28.16
CA MET A 98 0.60 9.76 -29.35
C MET A 98 0.29 10.73 -30.49
N THR A 99 -0.44 11.82 -30.23
CA THR A 99 -0.79 12.81 -31.25
C THR A 99 0.46 13.49 -31.80
N GLY A 100 1.43 13.83 -30.94
CA GLY A 100 2.70 14.41 -31.39
C GLY A 100 3.57 13.47 -32.24
N LEU A 101 3.38 12.15 -32.12
CA LEU A 101 4.00 11.15 -33.00
C LEU A 101 3.26 11.02 -34.34
N LEU A 102 1.93 11.00 -34.30
CA LEU A 102 1.08 10.91 -35.49
C LEU A 102 1.22 12.16 -36.38
N ASP A 103 1.30 13.35 -35.79
CA ASP A 103 1.50 14.61 -36.52
C ASP A 103 2.83 14.62 -37.28
N LYS A 104 3.82 13.86 -36.80
CA LYS A 104 5.13 13.69 -37.46
C LYS A 104 5.13 12.55 -38.49
N GLY A 105 3.99 11.92 -38.73
CA GLY A 105 3.84 10.76 -39.61
C GLY A 105 4.57 9.51 -39.12
N ARG A 106 4.89 9.42 -37.81
CA ARG A 106 5.59 8.25 -37.27
C ARG A 106 4.58 7.15 -36.93
N PRO A 107 4.88 5.87 -37.25
CA PRO A 107 4.05 4.76 -36.80
C PRO A 107 4.09 4.66 -35.27
N VAL A 108 2.97 4.29 -34.66
CA VAL A 108 2.84 4.18 -33.21
C VAL A 108 2.15 2.88 -32.84
N ASP A 109 2.80 2.07 -32.01
CA ASP A 109 2.28 0.83 -31.46
C ASP A 109 2.16 0.95 -29.93
N VAL A 110 1.12 0.35 -29.35
CA VAL A 110 0.81 0.43 -27.92
C VAL A 110 0.71 -0.98 -27.34
N VAL A 111 1.50 -1.25 -26.30
CA VAL A 111 1.49 -2.54 -25.59
C VAL A 111 0.94 -2.34 -24.19
N TYR A 112 -0.13 -3.09 -23.86
CA TYR A 112 -0.71 -3.10 -22.52
C TYR A 112 -0.16 -4.29 -21.72
N LEU A 113 0.41 -3.99 -20.55
CA LEU A 113 0.96 -4.98 -19.62
C LEU A 113 0.25 -4.87 -18.27
N ASP A 114 0.00 -6.00 -17.62
CA ASP A 114 -0.54 -6.06 -16.25
C ASP A 114 0.13 -7.18 -15.45
N PHE A 115 0.29 -6.97 -14.15
CA PHE A 115 0.90 -7.94 -13.25
C PHE A 115 -0.17 -8.80 -12.57
N LYS A 116 -0.03 -10.12 -12.67
CA LYS A 116 -0.89 -11.05 -11.92
C LYS A 116 -0.59 -10.92 -10.43
N LYS A 117 -1.60 -10.52 -9.64
CA LYS A 117 -1.49 -10.39 -8.18
C LYS A 117 -0.28 -9.55 -7.74
N ALA A 118 -0.13 -8.36 -8.31
CA ALA A 118 1.02 -7.47 -8.12
C ALA A 118 1.45 -7.29 -6.64
N PHE A 119 0.49 -7.15 -5.73
CA PHE A 119 0.77 -6.95 -4.29
C PHE A 119 1.02 -8.25 -3.51
N ASP A 120 0.55 -9.39 -4.00
CA ASP A 120 0.78 -10.69 -3.34
C ASP A 120 2.11 -11.34 -3.77
N THR A 121 2.73 -10.84 -4.85
CA THR A 121 3.89 -11.45 -5.51
C THR A 121 5.16 -10.59 -5.34
N LEU A 122 5.15 -9.63 -4.41
CA LEU A 122 6.35 -8.86 -4.08
C LEU A 122 7.39 -9.78 -3.41
N PRO A 123 8.67 -9.70 -3.79
CA PRO A 123 9.74 -10.54 -3.23
C PRO A 123 10.06 -10.20 -1.77
#